data_AF-A0A964X192-F1
#
_entry.id   AF-A0A964X192-F1
#
_cell.length_a   1.000
_cell.length_b   1.000
_cell.length_c   1.000
_cell.angle_alpha   90.00
_cell.angle_beta   90.00
_cell.angle_gamma   90.00
#
_symmetry.space_group_name_H-M   'P 1'
#
loop_
_entity.id
_entity.type
_entity.pdbx_description
1 polymer ?
#
loop_
_entity_poly.entity_id
_entity_poly.type
_entity_poly.pdbx_seq_one_letter_code
_entity_poly.pdbx_strand_id
1 'polypeptide(L)'
;MTDEDRPRGYLIALRHTVVALDLAQAVADFDPTAPVLILPGPAEALSALSQVTSLALAFVAEAPAAFRGSPLEAAIRARGGEVVLLGEAAELEGETMGYAVLLRPFTAENVAACLTEAAARRTRMALS
;
A
#
# COMPACT_ATOMS: atom_id res chain seq x y z
N MET A 1 0.21 -25.70 6.87
CA MET A 1 0.35 -24.30 6.43
C MET A 1 -0.84 -23.56 7.00
N THR A 2 -0.66 -22.92 8.14
CA THR A 2 -1.67 -22.04 8.74
C THR A 2 -1.86 -20.82 7.83
N ASP A 3 -3.05 -20.21 7.86
CA ASP A 3 -3.39 -19.02 7.04
C ASP A 3 -2.41 -17.86 7.25
N GLU A 4 -1.72 -17.84 8.39
CA GLU A 4 -0.68 -16.87 8.77
C GLU A 4 0.62 -16.92 7.96
N ASP A 5 0.90 -18.05 7.28
CA ASP A 5 2.16 -18.29 6.54
C ASP A 5 2.01 -18.09 5.02
N ARG A 6 0.84 -17.61 4.57
CA ARG A 6 0.61 -17.35 3.15
C ARG A 6 1.29 -16.03 2.75
N PRO A 7 2.09 -16.01 1.66
CA PRO A 7 2.78 -14.79 1.24
C PRO A 7 1.75 -13.70 0.94
N ARG A 8 1.91 -12.56 1.61
CA ARG A 8 1.01 -11.41 1.45
C ARG A 8 1.52 -10.56 0.30
N GLY A 9 0.59 -10.04 -0.50
CA GLY A 9 0.94 -9.17 -1.61
C GLY A 9 1.14 -7.73 -1.20
N TYR A 10 1.87 -6.99 -2.03
CA TYR A 10 1.93 -5.53 -2.03
C TYR A 10 1.28 -5.00 -3.30
N LEU A 11 0.64 -3.84 -3.19
CA LEU A 11 0.01 -3.15 -4.31
C LEU A 11 0.66 -1.78 -4.50
N ILE A 12 0.97 -1.43 -5.75
CA ILE A 12 1.44 -0.10 -6.15
C ILE A 12 0.51 0.38 -7.26
N ALA A 13 -0.34 1.36 -6.96
CA ALA A 13 -1.31 1.94 -7.88
C ALA A 13 -0.90 3.39 -8.22
N LEU A 14 -0.06 3.53 -9.24
CA LEU A 14 0.56 4.80 -9.62
C LEU A 14 0.93 4.82 -11.11
N ARG A 15 0.62 5.91 -11.82
CA ARG A 15 0.93 6.09 -13.25
C ARG A 15 2.41 6.28 -13.54
N HIS A 16 3.16 6.84 -12.59
CA HIS A 16 4.54 7.22 -12.78
C HIS A 16 5.48 6.00 -12.68
N THR A 17 5.77 5.37 -13.83
CA THR A 17 6.47 4.07 -13.90
C THR A 17 7.78 4.02 -13.13
N VAL A 18 8.62 5.05 -13.22
CA VAL A 18 9.93 5.06 -12.51
C VAL A 18 9.72 4.97 -11.00
N VAL A 19 8.80 5.77 -10.46
CA VAL A 19 8.49 5.76 -9.03
C VAL A 19 7.87 4.43 -8.62
N ALA A 20 7.00 3.87 -9.47
CA ALA A 20 6.39 2.57 -9.18
C ALA A 20 7.43 1.44 -9.13
N LEU A 21 8.45 1.48 -9.99
CA LEU A 21 9.56 0.54 -9.97
C LEU A 21 10.46 0.73 -8.75
N ASP A 22 10.76 1.97 -8.35
CA ASP A 22 11.53 2.24 -7.14
C ASP A 22 10.83 1.72 -5.89
N LEU A 23 9.51 1.93 -5.79
CA LEU A 23 8.69 1.37 -4.70
C LEU A 23 8.70 -0.16 -4.72
N ALA A 24 8.60 -0.77 -5.91
CA ALA A 24 8.63 -2.22 -6.05
C ALA A 24 9.99 -2.80 -5.65
N GLN A 25 11.09 -2.12 -6.00
CA GLN A 25 12.43 -2.51 -5.58
C GLN A 25 12.57 -2.42 -4.06
N ALA A 26 12.13 -1.32 -3.44
CA ALA A 26 12.16 -1.18 -1.99
C ALA A 26 11.32 -2.25 -1.26
N VAL A 27 10.19 -2.65 -1.84
CA VAL A 27 9.41 -3.80 -1.34
C VAL A 27 10.18 -5.10 -1.48
N ALA A 28 10.81 -5.35 -2.64
CA ALA A 28 11.59 -6.56 -2.86
C ALA A 28 12.82 -6.65 -1.94
N ASP A 29 13.43 -5.51 -1.59
CA ASP A 29 14.55 -5.45 -0.64
C ASP A 29 14.08 -5.75 0.80
N PHE A 30 12.85 -5.37 1.14
CA PHE A 30 12.24 -5.57 2.46
C PHE A 30 11.64 -6.97 2.64
N ASP A 31 10.90 -7.45 1.65
CA ASP A 31 10.24 -8.76 1.61
C ASP A 31 10.49 -9.43 0.24
N PRO A 32 11.63 -10.13 0.07
CA PRO A 32 12.04 -10.70 -1.21
C PRO A 32 11.11 -11.77 -1.78
N THR A 33 10.20 -12.30 -0.95
CA THR A 33 9.32 -13.41 -1.33
C THR A 33 7.90 -12.96 -1.65
N ALA A 34 7.55 -11.71 -1.33
CA ALA A 34 6.21 -11.22 -1.51
C ALA A 34 5.92 -10.82 -2.96
N PRO A 35 4.73 -11.18 -3.49
CA PRO A 35 4.31 -10.70 -4.80
C PRO A 35 4.00 -9.21 -4.74
N VAL A 36 4.50 -8.46 -5.73
CA VAL A 36 4.22 -7.02 -5.90
C VAL A 36 3.39 -6.81 -7.15
N LEU A 37 2.22 -6.20 -7.00
CA LEU A 37 1.31 -5.86 -8.09
C LEU A 37 1.43 -4.38 -8.42
N ILE A 38 1.97 -4.06 -9.60
CA ILE A 38 2.14 -2.68 -10.08
C ILE A 38 1.07 -2.38 -11.12
N LEU A 39 0.27 -1.34 -10.89
CA LEU A 39 -0.86 -0.95 -11.72
C LEU A 39 -0.90 0.57 -11.91
N PRO A 40 -1.45 1.06 -13.04
CA PRO A 40 -1.35 2.47 -13.39
C PRO A 40 -2.26 3.37 -12.53
N GLY A 41 -3.19 2.80 -11.74
CA GLY A 41 -4.04 3.62 -10.89
C GLY A 41 -5.11 2.86 -10.12
N PRO A 42 -5.98 3.60 -9.42
CA PRO A 42 -6.99 3.03 -8.52
C PRO A 42 -8.00 2.11 -9.18
N ALA A 43 -8.43 2.41 -10.41
CA ALA A 43 -9.45 1.63 -11.12
C ALA A 43 -8.91 0.24 -11.55
N GLU A 44 -7.69 0.22 -12.07
CA GLU A 44 -7.00 -1.01 -12.44
C GLU A 44 -6.65 -1.83 -11.20
N ALA A 45 -6.23 -1.15 -10.13
CA ALA A 45 -5.98 -1.76 -8.82
C ALA A 45 -7.21 -2.49 -8.28
N LEU A 46 -8.37 -1.82 -8.27
CA LEU A 46 -9.62 -2.42 -7.83
C LEU A 46 -9.96 -3.69 -8.61
N SER A 47 -9.78 -3.66 -9.94
CA SER A 47 -10.10 -4.79 -10.81
C SER A 47 -9.20 -6.00 -10.52
N ALA A 48 -7.90 -5.76 -10.32
CA ALA A 48 -6.92 -6.81 -10.10
C ALA A 48 -6.97 -7.40 -8.68
N LEU A 49 -7.42 -6.65 -7.67
CA LEU A 49 -7.54 -7.13 -6.30
C LEU A 49 -8.47 -8.35 -6.18
N SER A 50 -9.39 -8.57 -7.13
CA SER A 50 -10.25 -9.76 -7.17
C SER A 50 -9.48 -11.09 -7.07
N GLN A 51 -8.23 -11.14 -7.54
CA GLN A 51 -7.37 -12.34 -7.52
C GLN A 51 -6.40 -12.38 -6.33
N VAL A 52 -6.36 -11.32 -5.53
CA VAL A 52 -5.47 -11.18 -4.37
C VAL A 52 -6.23 -11.59 -3.10
N THR A 53 -5.67 -12.53 -2.35
CA THR A 53 -6.31 -13.07 -1.12
C THR A 53 -5.90 -12.33 0.15
N SER A 54 -4.65 -11.87 0.23
CA SER A 54 -4.17 -11.05 1.35
C SER A 54 -3.23 -9.95 0.84
N LEU A 55 -3.33 -8.78 1.46
CA LEU A 55 -2.48 -7.63 1.18
C LEU A 55 -1.79 -7.19 2.48
N ALA A 56 -0.51 -6.84 2.40
CA ALA A 56 0.22 -6.22 3.49
C ALA A 56 0.06 -4.70 3.44
N LEU A 57 0.42 -4.08 2.32
CA LEU A 57 0.41 -2.63 2.14
C LEU A 57 0.09 -2.27 0.69
N ALA A 58 -0.65 -1.17 0.50
CA ALA A 58 -0.89 -0.54 -0.78
C ALA A 58 -0.28 0.88 -0.82
N PHE A 59 0.51 1.17 -1.85
CA PHE A 59 0.88 2.54 -2.23
C PHE A 59 -0.11 3.02 -3.30
N VAL A 60 -0.88 4.07 -3.02
CA VAL A 60 -1.94 4.54 -3.93
C VAL A 60 -1.78 6.03 -4.21
N ALA A 61 -1.63 6.39 -5.49
CA ALA A 61 -1.64 7.77 -5.93
C ALA A 61 -3.09 8.26 -6.10
N GLU A 62 -3.69 8.71 -5.01
CA GLU A 62 -5.06 9.21 -4.97
C GLU A 62 -5.22 10.27 -3.87
N ALA A 63 -6.15 11.21 -4.07
CA ALA A 63 -6.48 12.20 -3.05
C ALA A 63 -7.19 11.52 -1.85
N PRO A 64 -6.87 11.88 -0.60
CA PRO A 64 -7.53 11.32 0.59
C PRO A 64 -9.06 11.39 0.55
N ALA A 65 -9.62 12.50 0.09
CA ALA A 65 -11.06 12.66 -0.07
C ALA A 65 -11.68 11.70 -1.11
N ALA A 66 -10.95 11.39 -2.19
CA ALA A 66 -11.39 10.45 -3.22
C ALA A 66 -11.19 8.99 -2.80
N PHE A 67 -10.15 8.71 -2.00
CA PHE A 67 -9.86 7.38 -1.49
C PHE A 67 -10.82 6.97 -0.37
N ARG A 68 -11.19 7.90 0.52
CA ARG A 68 -12.07 7.64 1.66
C ARG A 68 -13.46 7.21 1.22
N GLY A 69 -13.92 6.06 1.73
CA GLY A 69 -15.19 5.44 1.39
C GLY A 69 -15.22 4.82 -0.01
N SER A 70 -14.08 4.79 -0.72
CA SER A 70 -14.02 4.24 -2.07
C SER A 70 -14.12 2.70 -2.06
N PRO A 71 -14.54 2.09 -3.18
CA PRO A 71 -14.48 0.64 -3.33
C PRO A 71 -13.06 0.09 -3.20
N LEU A 72 -12.04 0.86 -3.59
CA LEU A 72 -10.64 0.45 -3.45
C LEU A 72 -10.21 0.40 -1.98
N GLU A 73 -10.57 1.39 -1.17
CA GLU A 73 -10.31 1.36 0.28
C GLU A 73 -10.96 0.13 0.92
N ALA A 74 -12.23 -0.13 0.61
CA ALA A 74 -12.95 -1.30 1.11
C ALA A 74 -12.28 -2.61 0.68
N ALA A 75 -11.84 -2.71 -0.59
CA ALA A 75 -11.17 -3.89 -1.11
C ALA A 75 -9.80 -4.15 -0.47
N ILE A 76 -9.02 -3.09 -0.19
CA ILE A 76 -7.74 -3.17 0.50
C ILE A 76 -7.95 -3.64 1.95
N ARG A 77 -8.87 -3.01 2.68
CA ARG A 77 -9.18 -3.36 4.07
C ARG A 77 -9.72 -4.78 4.23
N ALA A 78 -10.59 -5.22 3.32
CA ALA A 78 -11.13 -6.59 3.31
C ALA A 78 -10.04 -7.67 3.18
N ARG A 79 -8.83 -7.32 2.70
CA ARG A 79 -7.67 -8.21 2.55
C ARG A 79 -6.65 -8.05 3.69
N GLY A 80 -6.99 -7.26 4.72
CA GLY A 80 -6.11 -6.92 5.83
C GLY A 80 -4.98 -5.96 5.45
N GLY A 81 -5.09 -5.29 4.30
CA GLY A 81 -4.08 -4.36 3.81
C GLY A 81 -4.18 -2.99 4.46
N GLU A 82 -3.03 -2.40 4.70
CA GLU A 82 -2.88 -0.98 5.03
C GLU A 82 -2.71 -0.15 3.75
N VAL A 83 -2.82 1.18 3.87
CA VAL A 83 -2.62 2.10 2.74
C VAL A 83 -1.67 3.23 3.09
N VAL A 84 -0.82 3.58 2.12
CA VAL A 84 -0.03 4.81 2.06
C VAL A 84 -0.46 5.57 0.82
N LEU A 85 -0.89 6.82 1.00
CA LEU A 85 -1.29 7.70 -0.08
C LEU A 85 -0.10 8.51 -0.60
N LEU A 86 -0.12 8.82 -1.89
CA LEU A 86 0.92 9.59 -2.57
C LEU A 86 0.32 10.67 -3.45
N GLY A 87 1.07 11.75 -3.64
CA GLY A 87 0.70 12.87 -4.51
C GLY A 87 0.29 14.11 -3.73
N GLU A 88 0.14 15.21 -4.45
CA GLU A 88 0.02 16.56 -3.87
C GLU A 88 -1.16 16.69 -2.90
N ALA A 89 -2.33 16.16 -3.26
CA ALA A 89 -3.49 16.18 -2.37
C ALA A 89 -3.23 15.36 -1.09
N ALA A 90 -2.59 14.19 -1.20
CA ALA A 90 -2.23 13.37 -0.05
C ALA A 90 -1.24 14.08 0.88
N GLU A 91 -0.25 14.77 0.31
CA GLU A 91 0.75 15.57 1.07
C GLU A 91 0.09 16.71 1.84
N LEU A 92 -0.97 17.32 1.31
CA LEU A 92 -1.63 18.46 1.93
C LEU A 92 -2.60 18.06 3.05
N GLU A 93 -3.42 17.02 2.84
CA GLU A 93 -4.54 16.72 3.72
C GLU A 93 -4.53 15.30 4.31
N GLY A 94 -3.66 14.41 3.82
CA GLY A 94 -3.71 12.97 4.12
C GLY A 94 -3.54 12.65 5.60
N GLU A 95 -2.53 13.23 6.25
CA GLU A 95 -2.28 13.01 7.68
C GLU A 95 -3.43 13.54 8.56
N THR A 96 -3.97 14.71 8.22
CA THR A 96 -5.14 15.30 8.90
C THR A 96 -6.38 14.41 8.73
N MET A 97 -6.47 13.70 7.61
CA MET A 97 -7.50 12.72 7.33
C MET A 97 -7.15 11.31 7.85
N GLY A 98 -6.06 11.14 8.60
CA GLY A 98 -5.69 9.89 9.26
C GLY A 98 -5.07 8.84 8.32
N TYR A 99 -4.64 9.23 7.12
CA TYR A 99 -3.90 8.36 6.21
C TYR A 99 -2.40 8.51 6.42
N ALA A 100 -1.67 7.39 6.27
CA ALA A 100 -0.23 7.47 6.08
C ALA A 100 0.06 8.06 4.69
N VAL A 101 1.05 8.93 4.60
CA VAL A 101 1.40 9.64 3.36
C VAL A 101 2.89 9.48 3.08
N LEU A 102 3.25 9.18 1.83
CA LEU A 102 4.63 9.23 1.38
C LEU A 102 4.92 10.59 0.74
N LEU A 103 5.56 11.47 1.51
CA LEU A 103 5.89 12.84 1.08
C LEU A 103 7.02 12.85 0.05
N ARG A 104 6.87 13.64 -1.03
CA ARG A 104 7.93 13.81 -2.03
C ARG A 104 8.85 15.00 -1.69
N PRO A 105 10.16 14.91 -2.04
CA PRO A 105 10.85 13.71 -2.50
C PRO A 105 11.01 12.70 -1.35
N PHE A 106 10.94 11.41 -1.65
CA PHE A 106 11.17 10.33 -0.68
C PHE A 106 12.42 9.52 -1.06
N THR A 107 13.02 8.90 -0.05
CA THR A 107 14.14 7.96 -0.19
C THR A 107 13.70 6.52 0.04
N ALA A 108 14.59 5.56 -0.20
CA ALA A 108 14.34 4.15 0.12
C ALA A 108 14.05 3.96 1.62
N GLU A 109 14.70 4.73 2.50
CA GLU A 109 14.45 4.69 3.94
C GLU A 109 13.04 5.14 4.31
N ASN A 110 12.47 6.13 3.60
CA ASN A 110 11.08 6.53 3.82
C ASN A 110 10.11 5.40 3.47
N VAL A 111 10.36 4.68 2.36
CA VAL A 111 9.55 3.53 1.95
C VAL A 111 9.70 2.39 2.95
N ALA A 112 10.92 2.09 3.40
CA ALA A 112 11.19 1.07 4.41
C ALA A 112 10.52 1.37 5.75
N ALA A 113 10.44 2.65 6.15
CA ALA A 113 9.71 3.08 7.33
C ALA A 113 8.21 2.78 7.20
N CYS A 114 7.59 3.08 6.05
CA CYS A 114 6.20 2.73 5.78
C CYS A 114 5.94 1.21 5.85
N LEU A 115 6.84 0.41 5.28
CA LEU A 115 6.75 -1.05 5.29
C LEU A 115 6.87 -1.62 6.72
N THR A 116 7.83 -1.09 7.49
CA THR A 116 8.04 -1.47 8.90
C THR A 116 6.85 -1.11 9.77
N GLU A 117 6.30 0.10 9.61
CA GLU A 117 5.08 0.55 10.30
C GLU A 117 3.89 -0.36 10.02
N ALA A 118 3.66 -0.68 8.75
CA ALA A 118 2.58 -1.57 8.33
C ALA A 118 2.73 -2.97 8.95
N ALA A 119 3.95 -3.52 8.94
CA ALA A 119 4.25 -4.81 9.57
C ALA A 119 4.04 -4.79 11.09
N ALA A 120 4.40 -3.69 11.77
CA ALA A 120 4.23 -3.54 13.21
C ALA A 120 2.76 -3.37 13.62
N ARG A 121 1.95 -2.61 12.85
CA ARG A 121 0.50 -2.47 13.08
C ARG A 121 -0.21 -3.80 12.96
N ARG A 122 0.11 -4.57 11.91
CA ARG A 122 -0.41 -5.93 11.70
C ARG A 122 -0.11 -6.84 12.89
N THR A 123 1.13 -6.84 13.37
CA THR A 123 1.53 -7.69 14.50
C THR A 123 0.72 -7.38 15.75
N ARG A 124 0.42 -6.09 16.00
CA ARG A 124 -0.47 -5.68 17.10
C ARG A 124 -1.91 -6.14 16.92
N MET A 125 -2.44 -6.09 15.70
CA MET A 125 -3.81 -6.56 15.41
C MET A 125 -3.97 -8.07 15.53
N ALA A 126 -2.93 -8.86 15.22
CA ALA A 126 -2.97 -10.31 15.35
C ALA A 126 -2.94 -10.82 16.81
N LEU A 127 -2.52 -9.97 17.75
CA LEU A 127 -2.38 -10.29 19.18
C LEU A 127 -3.58 -9.82 20.02
N SER A 128 -4.58 -9.17 19.40
CA SER A 128 -5.77 -8.61 20.06
C SER A 128 -7.01 -9.45 19.80
#